data_AF-A0AA43ZF78-F1
#
_entry.id   AF-A0AA43ZF78-F1
#
_cell.length_a   1.000
_cell.length_b   1.000
_cell.length_c   1.000
_cell.angle_alpha   90.00
_cell.angle_beta   90.00
_cell.angle_gamma   90.00
#
_symmetry.space_group_name_H-M   'P 1'
#
loop_
_entity.id
_entity.type
_entity.pdbx_description
1 polymer ?
#
loop_
_entity_poly.entity_id
_entity_poly.type
_entity_poly.pdbx_seq_one_letter_code
_entity_poly.pdbx_strand_id
1 'polypeptide(L)'
;MPDKMTLHYKTGATAEMDSVDARRALVEHPSEWSASPFPPEYVEAAKAKTDAAGDQNDARRSTELAAARRAADEKAAKDLAEREIEAARIAEEQEEKRKADEAALADGLSTGPVNTPITNDGLKVGHIPSEVPALEAPSAPFLARDKGHGWWGIFDAKGLQIGGAIREPEAASFNELSDEDKAEYVKAETAKA
;
A
#
# COMPACT_ATOMS: atom_id res chain seq x y z
N MET A 1 -10.60 50.52 5.53
CA MET A 1 -11.07 49.18 5.94
C MET A 1 -12.58 49.16 5.74
N PRO A 2 -13.18 48.06 5.26
CA PRO A 2 -14.64 47.99 5.17
C PRO A 2 -15.25 48.08 6.58
N ASP A 3 -16.39 48.74 6.68
CA ASP A 3 -17.16 48.78 7.93
C ASP A 3 -17.61 47.36 8.30
N LYS A 4 -17.49 46.97 9.56
CA LYS A 4 -17.97 45.69 10.07
C LYS A 4 -19.42 45.82 10.56
N MET A 5 -20.23 44.79 10.34
CA MET A 5 -21.59 44.67 10.85
C MET A 5 -21.74 43.34 11.59
N THR A 6 -22.42 43.39 12.74
CA THR A 6 -22.80 42.20 13.49
C THR A 6 -24.12 41.65 12.96
N LEU A 7 -24.12 40.39 12.55
CA LEU A 7 -25.32 39.65 12.18
C LEU A 7 -25.64 38.57 13.20
N HIS A 8 -26.93 38.30 13.37
CA HIS A 8 -27.46 37.24 14.20
C HIS A 8 -27.88 36.07 13.32
N TYR A 9 -27.41 34.88 13.64
CA TYR A 9 -27.81 33.64 12.99
C TYR A 9 -29.03 33.04 13.68
N LYS A 10 -29.84 32.26 12.96
CA LYS A 10 -31.08 31.64 13.46
C LYS A 10 -30.91 30.80 14.73
N THR A 11 -29.72 30.28 15.02
CA THR A 11 -29.42 29.51 16.24
C THR A 11 -28.95 30.37 17.42
N GLY A 12 -28.98 31.70 17.28
CA GLY A 12 -28.58 32.65 18.31
C GLY A 12 -27.09 33.02 18.31
N ALA A 13 -26.28 32.35 17.48
CA ALA A 13 -24.89 32.74 17.26
C ALA A 13 -24.79 34.12 16.59
N THR A 14 -23.73 34.87 16.89
CA THR A 14 -23.43 36.14 16.24
C THR A 14 -22.19 36.00 15.37
N ALA A 15 -22.14 36.74 14.27
CA ALA A 15 -20.98 36.81 13.39
C ALA A 15 -20.70 38.27 13.02
N GLU A 16 -19.43 38.67 13.05
CA GLU A 16 -18.99 39.96 12.52
C GLU A 16 -18.54 39.78 11.07
N MET A 17 -19.16 40.50 10.16
CA MET A 17 -18.88 40.43 8.72
C MET A 17 -18.61 41.82 8.17
N ASP A 18 -17.87 41.90 7.05
CA ASP A 18 -17.76 43.16 6.31
C ASP A 18 -19.14 43.58 5.79
N SER A 19 -19.45 44.88 5.80
CA SER A 19 -20.77 45.41 5.47
C SER A 19 -21.26 45.02 4.07
N VAL A 20 -20.36 44.71 3.15
CA VAL A 20 -20.68 44.16 1.82
C VAL A 20 -21.19 42.73 1.95
N ASP A 21 -20.47 41.88 2.68
CA ASP A 21 -20.83 40.48 2.90
C ASP A 21 -22.06 40.36 3.79
N ALA A 22 -22.19 41.21 4.81
CA ALA A 22 -23.36 41.23 5.69
C ALA A 22 -24.64 41.54 4.91
N ARG A 23 -24.61 42.55 4.02
CA ARG A 23 -25.75 42.86 3.14
C ARG A 23 -26.06 41.72 2.18
N ARG A 24 -25.03 41.07 1.64
CA ARG A 24 -25.20 39.90 0.78
C ARG A 24 -25.86 38.74 1.53
N ALA A 25 -25.39 38.41 2.73
CA ALA A 25 -25.94 37.34 3.56
C ALA A 25 -27.42 37.59 3.91
N LEU A 26 -27.79 38.84 4.22
CA LEU A 26 -29.19 39.20 4.47
C LEU A 26 -30.09 39.05 3.23
N VAL A 27 -29.55 39.23 2.02
CA VAL A 27 -30.29 39.08 0.76
C VAL A 27 -30.38 37.61 0.33
N GLU A 28 -29.27 36.87 0.41
CA GLU A 28 -29.20 35.47 -0.02
C GLU A 28 -29.84 34.52 1.00
N HIS A 29 -29.78 34.85 2.28
CA HIS A 29 -30.20 33.99 3.38
C HIS A 29 -31.03 34.74 4.45
N PRO A 30 -32.15 35.41 4.06
CA PRO A 30 -32.93 36.26 4.96
C PRO A 30 -33.61 35.50 6.12
N SER A 31 -33.78 34.18 5.98
CA SER A 31 -34.35 33.33 7.03
C SER A 31 -33.30 32.79 8.00
N GLU A 32 -32.01 32.92 7.66
CA GLU A 32 -30.92 32.39 8.48
C GLU A 32 -30.15 33.49 9.19
N TRP A 33 -30.05 34.65 8.55
CA TRP A 33 -29.35 35.82 9.06
C TRP A 33 -30.29 36.99 9.26
N SER A 34 -30.07 37.73 10.33
CA SER A 34 -30.83 38.94 10.65
C SER A 34 -29.89 40.00 11.24
N ALA A 35 -30.17 41.27 10.93
CA ALA A 35 -29.50 42.41 11.56
C ALA A 35 -29.95 42.61 13.02
N SER A 36 -31.09 42.04 13.40
CA SER A 36 -31.63 42.05 14.76
C SER A 36 -31.63 40.63 15.34
N PRO A 37 -31.48 40.47 16.66
CA PRO A 37 -31.56 39.15 17.28
C PRO A 37 -32.94 38.52 17.03
N PHE A 38 -32.94 37.21 16.74
CA PHE A 38 -34.16 36.44 16.59
C PHE A 38 -34.87 36.26 17.95
N PRO A 39 -36.21 36.07 17.97
CA PRO A 39 -36.92 35.75 19.20
C PRO A 39 -36.37 34.48 19.86
N PRO A 40 -36.29 34.42 21.21
CA PRO A 40 -35.67 33.29 21.92
C PRO A 40 -36.36 31.97 21.61
N GLU A 41 -37.69 31.94 21.46
CA GLU A 41 -38.42 30.73 21.08
C GLU A 41 -38.02 30.20 19.70
N TYR A 42 -37.68 31.09 18.76
CA TYR A 42 -37.23 30.72 17.43
C TYR A 42 -35.81 30.15 17.47
N VAL A 43 -34.95 30.78 18.27
CA VAL A 43 -33.55 30.36 18.47
C VAL A 43 -33.47 28.96 19.07
N GLU A 44 -34.22 28.71 20.15
CA GLU A 44 -34.27 27.39 20.80
C GLU A 44 -34.79 26.31 19.85
N ALA A 45 -35.84 26.61 19.08
CA ALA A 45 -36.38 25.68 18.10
C ALA A 45 -35.39 25.38 16.96
N ALA A 46 -34.67 26.40 16.47
CA ALA A 46 -33.67 26.24 15.41
C ALA A 46 -32.43 25.46 15.90
N LYS A 47 -31.99 25.73 17.13
CA LYS A 47 -30.89 25.02 17.77
C LYS A 47 -31.23 23.55 18.00
N ALA A 48 -32.39 23.26 18.60
CA ALA A 48 -32.86 21.89 18.82
C ALA A 48 -32.94 21.07 17.52
N LYS A 49 -33.36 21.69 16.40
CA LYS A 49 -33.36 21.03 15.09
C LYS A 49 -31.96 20.73 14.57
N THR A 50 -31.01 21.63 14.79
CA THR A 50 -29.63 21.47 14.35
C THR A 50 -28.93 20.38 15.15
N ASP A 51 -29.12 20.38 16.47
CA ASP A 51 -28.58 19.37 17.38
C ASP A 51 -29.16 17.99 17.08
N ALA A 52 -30.49 17.88 16.90
CA ALA A 52 -31.13 16.63 16.52
C ALA A 52 -30.66 16.09 15.15
N ALA A 53 -30.39 16.96 14.18
CA ALA A 53 -29.83 16.56 12.90
C ALA A 53 -28.36 16.08 13.03
N GLY A 54 -27.59 16.69 13.94
CA GLY A 54 -26.25 16.23 14.31
C GLY A 54 -26.29 14.82 14.90
N ASP A 55 -27.11 14.62 15.93
CA ASP A 55 -27.27 13.32 16.61
C ASP A 55 -27.69 12.21 15.64
N GLN A 56 -28.61 12.51 14.72
CA GLN A 56 -29.04 11.55 13.69
C GLN A 56 -27.91 11.17 12.73
N ASN A 57 -27.11 12.15 12.29
CA ASN A 57 -25.99 11.89 11.40
C ASN A 57 -24.87 11.10 12.09
N ASP A 58 -24.57 11.42 13.35
CA ASP A 58 -23.58 10.69 14.14
C ASP A 58 -24.02 9.27 14.43
N ALA A 59 -25.30 9.08 14.76
CA ALA A 59 -25.89 7.75 14.89
C ALA A 59 -25.75 6.95 13.58
N ARG A 60 -26.08 7.56 12.43
CA ARG A 60 -25.94 6.91 11.12
C ARG A 60 -24.50 6.55 10.78
N ARG A 61 -23.56 7.47 11.01
CA ARG A 61 -22.13 7.21 10.78
C ARG A 61 -21.62 6.09 11.69
N SER A 62 -22.08 6.04 12.94
CA SER A 62 -21.69 4.99 13.89
C SER A 62 -22.17 3.61 13.46
N THR A 63 -23.39 3.50 12.93
CA THR A 63 -23.95 2.23 12.45
C THR A 63 -23.29 1.79 11.13
N GLU A 64 -23.06 2.72 10.21
CA GLU A 64 -22.30 2.47 8.98
C GLU A 64 -20.88 1.97 9.28
N LEU A 65 -20.18 2.59 10.23
CA LEU A 65 -18.84 2.16 10.64
C LEU A 65 -18.85 0.75 11.26
N ALA A 66 -19.84 0.45 12.10
CA ALA A 66 -19.99 -0.87 12.70
C ALA A 66 -20.29 -1.95 11.65
N ALA A 67 -21.12 -1.63 10.66
CA ALA A 67 -21.42 -2.53 9.55
C ALA A 67 -20.18 -2.77 8.67
N ALA A 68 -19.42 -1.72 8.36
CA ALA A 68 -18.18 -1.83 7.58
C ALA A 68 -17.13 -2.70 8.28
N ARG A 69 -16.98 -2.58 9.61
CA ARG A 69 -16.09 -3.45 10.39
C ARG A 69 -16.50 -4.91 10.31
N ARG A 70 -17.78 -5.22 10.52
CA ARG A 70 -18.29 -6.61 10.38
C ARG A 70 -18.07 -7.17 8.98
N ALA A 71 -18.30 -6.37 7.94
CA ALA A 71 -18.06 -6.79 6.56
C ALA A 71 -16.57 -7.03 6.28
N ALA A 72 -15.68 -6.21 6.85
CA ALA A 72 -14.23 -6.41 6.74
C ALA A 72 -13.78 -7.68 7.47
N ASP A 73 -14.31 -7.95 8.66
CA ASP A 73 -14.01 -9.17 9.43
C ASP A 73 -14.52 -10.42 8.69
N GLU A 74 -15.72 -10.37 8.11
CA GLU A 74 -16.27 -11.48 7.30
C GLU A 74 -15.43 -11.71 6.04
N LYS A 75 -14.99 -10.65 5.37
CA LYS A 75 -14.11 -10.75 4.22
C LYS A 75 -12.76 -11.37 4.61
N ALA A 76 -12.15 -10.89 5.69
CA ALA A 76 -10.89 -11.43 6.18
C ALA A 76 -11.00 -12.93 6.53
N ALA A 77 -12.14 -13.35 7.10
CA ALA A 77 -12.40 -14.75 7.39
C ALA A 77 -12.52 -15.60 6.11
N LYS A 78 -13.17 -15.08 5.06
CA LYS A 78 -13.24 -15.76 3.74
C LYS A 78 -11.87 -15.86 3.09
N ASP A 79 -11.12 -14.76 3.05
CA ASP A 79 -9.78 -14.71 2.47
C ASP A 79 -8.82 -15.67 3.20
N LEU A 80 -8.94 -15.81 4.53
CA LEU A 80 -8.18 -16.78 5.31
C LEU A 80 -8.56 -18.22 4.94
N ALA A 81 -9.87 -18.52 4.86
CA ALA A 81 -10.35 -19.85 4.51
C ALA A 81 -9.90 -20.27 3.09
N GLU A 82 -9.94 -19.35 2.13
CA GLU A 82 -9.45 -19.59 0.77
C GLU A 82 -7.94 -19.88 0.76
N ARG A 83 -7.15 -19.14 1.55
CA ARG A 83 -5.70 -19.40 1.69
C ARG A 83 -5.40 -20.76 2.31
N GLU A 84 -6.18 -21.19 3.30
CA GLU A 84 -6.00 -22.52 3.91
C GLU A 84 -6.33 -23.65 2.94
N ILE A 85 -7.39 -23.49 2.13
CA ILE A 85 -7.75 -24.45 1.08
C ILE A 85 -6.63 -24.54 0.02
N GLU A 86 -6.11 -23.40 -0.43
CA GLU A 86 -5.04 -23.39 -1.42
C GLU A 86 -3.72 -23.93 -0.86
N ALA A 87 -3.39 -23.62 0.40
CA ALA A 87 -2.23 -24.19 1.07
C ALA A 87 -2.33 -25.72 1.20
N ALA A 88 -3.52 -26.25 1.50
CA ALA A 88 -3.74 -27.70 1.54
C ALA A 88 -3.55 -28.34 0.15
N ARG A 89 -4.03 -27.70 -0.91
CA ARG A 89 -3.86 -28.16 -2.30
C ARG A 89 -2.39 -28.20 -2.72
N ILE A 90 -1.64 -27.14 -2.42
CA ILE A 90 -0.21 -27.06 -2.71
C ILE A 90 0.55 -28.14 -1.91
N ALA A 91 0.17 -28.39 -0.65
CA ALA A 91 0.79 -29.43 0.16
C ALA A 91 0.57 -30.84 -0.42
N GLU A 92 -0.64 -31.13 -0.93
CA GLU A 92 -0.96 -32.39 -1.61
C GLU A 92 -0.14 -32.57 -2.90
N GLU A 93 -0.04 -31.53 -3.73
CA GLU A 93 0.76 -31.57 -4.96
C GLU A 93 2.26 -31.80 -4.68
N GLN A 94 2.80 -31.18 -3.62
CA GLN A 94 4.20 -31.39 -3.21
C GLN A 94 4.43 -32.82 -2.68
N GLU A 95 3.44 -33.42 -2.02
CA GLU A 95 3.54 -34.81 -1.58
C GLU A 95 3.52 -35.79 -2.77
N GLU A 96 2.65 -35.55 -3.76
CA GLU A 96 2.62 -36.34 -4.99
C GLU A 96 3.94 -36.21 -5.76
N LYS A 97 4.49 -34.99 -5.86
CA LYS A 97 5.80 -34.75 -6.48
C LYS A 97 6.93 -35.47 -5.74
N ARG A 98 6.98 -35.41 -4.41
CA ARG A 98 7.98 -36.16 -3.61
C ARG A 98 7.87 -37.67 -3.85
N LYS A 99 6.65 -38.19 -3.95
CA LYS A 99 6.41 -39.61 -4.21
C LYS A 99 6.84 -40.02 -5.63
N ALA A 100 6.67 -39.12 -6.60
CA ALA A 100 7.17 -39.32 -7.97
C ALA A 100 8.70 -39.27 -8.04
N ASP A 101 9.34 -38.33 -7.33
CA ASP A 101 10.80 -38.23 -7.24
C ASP A 101 11.42 -39.44 -6.51
N GLU A 102 10.76 -39.95 -5.45
CA GLU A 102 11.18 -41.17 -4.75
C GLU A 102 11.03 -42.41 -5.63
N ALA A 103 9.97 -42.50 -6.43
CA ALA A 103 9.79 -43.57 -7.41
C ALA A 103 10.84 -43.51 -8.53
N ALA A 104 11.22 -42.32 -8.99
CA ALA A 104 12.29 -42.13 -9.97
C ALA A 104 13.68 -42.48 -9.39
N LEU A 105 13.91 -42.25 -8.10
CA LEU A 105 15.15 -42.61 -7.42
C LEU A 105 15.26 -44.14 -7.19
N ALA A 106 14.14 -44.84 -7.03
CA ALA A 106 14.11 -46.30 -6.88
C ALA A 106 14.40 -47.08 -8.18
N ASP A 107 14.13 -46.48 -9.35
CA ASP A 107 14.35 -47.11 -10.67
C ASP A 107 15.75 -46.80 -11.27
N GLY A 108 16.52 -45.90 -10.64
CA GLY A 108 17.80 -45.37 -11.12
C GLY A 108 19.07 -46.09 -10.62
N LEU A 109 19.03 -47.37 -10.25
CA LEU A 109 20.23 -48.15 -9.86
C LEU A 109 21.00 -48.68 -11.09
N SER A 110 21.44 -47.79 -11.98
CA SER A 110 22.50 -48.08 -12.94
C SER A 110 23.06 -46.81 -13.58
N THR A 111 24.09 -46.23 -12.96
CA THR A 111 25.27 -45.72 -13.69
C THR A 111 26.44 -45.63 -12.70
N GLY A 112 27.57 -46.22 -13.10
CA GLY A 112 28.71 -46.53 -12.24
C GLY A 112 29.57 -45.34 -11.77
N PRO A 113 30.66 -45.63 -11.04
CA PRO A 113 31.44 -44.64 -10.32
C PRO A 113 32.59 -44.10 -11.17
N VAL A 114 32.64 -42.80 -11.43
CA VAL A 114 33.91 -42.10 -11.67
C VAL A 114 33.79 -40.67 -11.16
N ASN A 115 34.45 -40.36 -10.05
CA ASN A 115 35.08 -39.05 -9.95
C ASN A 115 36.34 -39.12 -9.09
N THR A 116 37.46 -38.89 -9.75
CA THR A 116 38.82 -38.80 -9.21
C THR A 116 38.98 -37.64 -8.24
N PRO A 117 39.90 -37.72 -7.26
CA PRO A 117 40.22 -36.60 -6.38
C PRO A 117 41.26 -35.70 -7.06
N ILE A 118 40.99 -34.39 -7.19
CA ILE A 118 42.02 -33.39 -7.50
C ILE A 118 42.06 -32.36 -6.36
N THR A 119 43.18 -32.47 -5.66
CA THR A 119 43.86 -31.66 -4.66
C THR A 119 43.62 -30.15 -4.71
N ASN A 120 43.49 -29.58 -3.52
CA ASN A 120 43.49 -28.14 -3.24
C ASN A 120 44.93 -27.57 -3.21
N ASP A 121 44.99 -26.24 -3.39
CA ASP A 121 46.04 -25.31 -2.94
C ASP A 121 47.23 -24.98 -3.86
N GLY A 122 47.42 -23.68 -4.12
CA GLY A 122 48.66 -23.13 -4.67
C GLY A 122 48.57 -21.87 -5.56
N LEU A 123 48.43 -20.69 -4.93
CA LEU A 123 49.15 -19.43 -5.24
C LEU A 123 49.26 -18.90 -6.71
N LYS A 124 48.67 -17.71 -6.98
CA LYS A 124 49.37 -16.41 -7.20
C LYS A 124 48.51 -15.32 -7.86
N VAL A 125 48.41 -14.20 -7.13
CA VAL A 125 48.70 -12.80 -7.53
C VAL A 125 48.47 -12.40 -9.01
N GLY A 126 47.53 -11.47 -9.20
CA GLY A 126 47.74 -10.31 -10.06
C GLY A 126 47.23 -10.38 -11.50
N HIS A 127 45.96 -10.03 -11.70
CA HIS A 127 45.55 -9.21 -12.84
C HIS A 127 44.20 -8.56 -12.55
N ILE A 128 44.16 -7.23 -12.67
CA ILE A 128 42.93 -6.50 -12.94
C ILE A 128 42.84 -6.50 -14.47
N PRO A 129 41.91 -7.23 -15.12
CA PRO A 129 41.48 -6.85 -16.44
C PRO A 129 40.26 -5.95 -16.28
N SER A 130 40.47 -4.66 -16.55
CA SER A 130 39.41 -3.81 -17.07
C SER A 130 38.94 -4.44 -18.38
N GLU A 131 37.86 -5.22 -18.35
CA GLU A 131 37.16 -5.60 -19.56
C GLU A 131 35.72 -5.94 -19.22
N VAL A 132 34.84 -5.04 -19.64
CA VAL A 132 33.39 -5.16 -19.64
C VAL A 132 33.01 -6.14 -20.77
N PRO A 133 32.38 -7.30 -20.51
CA PRO A 133 31.70 -8.04 -21.56
C PRO A 133 30.19 -7.98 -21.30
N ALA A 134 29.55 -7.09 -22.05
CA ALA A 134 28.21 -7.17 -22.60
C ALA A 134 27.13 -8.01 -21.85
N LEU A 135 26.15 -7.28 -21.29
CA LEU A 135 24.71 -7.54 -21.46
C LEU A 135 24.24 -8.99 -21.21
N GLU A 136 24.51 -9.56 -20.04
CA GLU A 136 23.53 -10.52 -19.51
C GLU A 136 22.31 -9.72 -19.07
N ALA A 137 21.24 -9.81 -19.86
CA ALA A 137 19.97 -9.24 -19.49
C ALA A 137 19.62 -9.71 -18.07
N PRO A 138 19.24 -8.79 -17.19
CA PRO A 138 18.90 -9.15 -15.82
C PRO A 138 17.77 -10.21 -15.88
N SER A 139 17.91 -11.31 -15.13
CA SER A 139 17.02 -12.47 -15.25
C SER A 139 15.82 -12.30 -14.31
N ALA A 140 14.62 -12.22 -14.86
CA ALA A 140 13.38 -12.29 -14.08
C ALA A 140 13.24 -13.65 -13.38
N PRO A 141 12.59 -13.75 -12.20
CA PRO A 141 11.87 -12.68 -11.49
C PRO A 141 12.77 -11.72 -10.70
N PHE A 142 12.40 -10.44 -10.67
CA PHE A 142 13.06 -9.42 -9.85
C PHE A 142 12.31 -9.23 -8.55
N LEU A 143 13.05 -9.23 -7.44
CA LEU A 143 12.48 -9.09 -6.11
C LEU A 143 13.26 -8.06 -5.31
N ALA A 144 12.55 -7.05 -4.82
CA ALA A 144 13.10 -6.16 -3.80
C ALA A 144 13.05 -6.89 -2.45
N ARG A 145 14.20 -7.03 -1.80
CA ARG A 145 14.35 -7.66 -0.48
C ARG A 145 14.96 -6.67 0.52
N ASP A 146 14.51 -6.76 1.77
CA ASP A 146 15.04 -5.94 2.86
C ASP A 146 16.51 -6.31 3.14
N LYS A 147 17.38 -5.29 3.13
CA LYS A 147 18.81 -5.41 3.45
C LYS A 147 19.11 -4.90 4.87
N GLY A 148 18.09 -4.43 5.58
CA GLY A 148 18.16 -3.87 6.93
C GLY A 148 18.26 -2.35 6.94
N HIS A 149 17.98 -1.75 8.10
CA HIS A 149 18.06 -0.31 8.34
C HIS A 149 17.17 0.56 7.42
N GLY A 150 16.04 0.02 6.96
CA GLY A 150 15.09 0.75 6.09
C GLY A 150 15.59 0.96 4.66
N TRP A 151 16.49 0.08 4.20
CA TRP A 151 17.02 0.06 2.84
C TRP A 151 16.79 -1.32 2.22
N TRP A 152 16.28 -1.32 1.00
CA TRP A 152 15.88 -2.50 0.25
C TRP A 152 16.75 -2.60 -1.00
N GLY A 153 17.21 -3.81 -1.34
CA GLY A 153 17.95 -4.06 -2.58
C GLY A 153 17.07 -4.77 -3.60
N ILE A 154 17.20 -4.45 -4.87
CA ILE A 154 16.58 -5.22 -5.96
C ILE A 154 17.52 -6.37 -6.31
N PHE A 155 16.99 -7.59 -6.33
CA PHE A 155 17.73 -8.79 -6.67
C PHE A 155 17.15 -9.46 -7.92
N ASP A 156 18.01 -10.05 -8.73
CA ASP A 156 17.59 -10.91 -9.85
C ASP A 156 17.29 -12.35 -9.41
N ALA A 157 16.87 -13.18 -10.36
CA ALA A 157 16.65 -14.60 -10.18
C ALA A 157 17.89 -15.37 -9.71
N LYS A 158 19.10 -14.84 -9.93
CA LYS A 158 20.38 -15.41 -9.50
C LYS A 158 20.75 -14.97 -8.07
N GLY A 159 19.94 -14.10 -7.45
CA GLY A 159 20.20 -13.53 -6.13
C GLY A 159 21.28 -12.44 -6.13
N LEU A 160 21.63 -11.90 -7.31
CA LEU A 160 22.57 -10.80 -7.45
C LEU A 160 21.83 -9.48 -7.26
N GLN A 161 22.38 -8.61 -6.40
CA GLN A 161 21.82 -7.27 -6.23
C GLN A 161 22.08 -6.47 -7.51
N ILE A 162 21.01 -5.96 -8.10
CA ILE A 162 21.08 -5.08 -9.25
C ILE A 162 20.74 -3.67 -8.83
N GLY A 163 21.67 -2.74 -9.07
CA GLY A 163 21.44 -1.32 -8.84
C GLY A 163 21.55 -0.85 -7.38
N GLY A 164 21.12 0.39 -7.16
CA GLY A 164 21.16 1.06 -5.86
C GLY A 164 20.19 0.45 -4.84
N ALA A 165 20.42 0.74 -3.55
CA ALA A 165 19.44 0.43 -2.52
C ALA A 165 18.31 1.47 -2.54
N ILE A 166 17.07 1.00 -2.57
CA ILE A 166 15.83 1.78 -2.59
C ILE A 166 15.18 1.82 -1.20
N ARG A 167 14.21 2.70 -1.00
CA ARG A 167 13.46 2.78 0.28
C ARG A 167 12.31 1.79 0.31
N GLU A 168 11.87 1.40 1.51
CA GLU A 168 10.71 0.52 1.73
C GLU A 168 9.46 0.84 0.88
N PRO A 169 8.97 2.10 0.79
CA PRO A 169 7.83 2.41 -0.07
C PRO A 169 8.12 2.18 -1.57
N GLU A 170 9.35 2.42 -2.02
CA GLU A 170 9.75 2.19 -3.41
C GLU A 170 9.91 0.70 -3.70
N ALA A 171 10.39 -0.08 -2.73
CA ALA A 171 10.50 -1.54 -2.83
C ALA A 171 9.13 -2.23 -2.87
N ALA A 172 8.17 -1.74 -2.08
CA ALA A 172 6.79 -2.22 -2.13
C ALA A 172 6.17 -1.94 -3.50
N SER A 173 6.29 -0.71 -4.00
CA SER A 173 5.82 -0.35 -5.35
C SER A 173 6.54 -1.16 -6.43
N PHE A 174 7.85 -1.40 -6.31
CA PHE A 174 8.61 -2.20 -7.27
C PHE A 174 8.13 -3.66 -7.30
N ASN A 175 7.80 -4.27 -6.16
CA ASN A 175 7.31 -5.65 -6.11
C ASN A 175 5.89 -5.80 -6.68
N GLU A 176 5.07 -4.75 -6.63
CA GLU A 176 3.71 -4.69 -7.20
C GLU A 176 3.69 -4.48 -8.73
N LEU A 177 4.80 -4.05 -9.33
CA LEU A 177 4.92 -3.89 -10.77
C LEU A 177 4.92 -5.23 -11.52
N SER A 178 4.53 -5.18 -12.80
CA SER A 178 4.64 -6.32 -13.72
C SER A 178 6.11 -6.72 -13.92
N ASP A 179 6.36 -7.97 -14.31
CA ASP A 179 7.73 -8.43 -14.57
C ASP A 179 8.37 -7.70 -15.75
N GLU A 180 7.55 -7.21 -16.69
CA GLU A 180 7.97 -6.32 -17.78
C GLU A 180 8.45 -4.96 -17.26
N ASP A 181 7.67 -4.29 -16.41
CA ASP A 181 8.02 -2.99 -15.84
C ASP A 181 9.24 -3.08 -14.91
N LYS A 182 9.34 -4.18 -14.14
CA LYS A 182 10.52 -4.48 -13.32
C LYS A 182 11.76 -4.66 -14.19
N ALA A 183 11.65 -5.36 -15.32
CA ALA A 183 12.76 -5.53 -16.25
C ALA A 183 13.21 -4.20 -16.88
N GLU A 184 12.28 -3.30 -17.19
CA GLU A 184 12.61 -1.96 -17.70
C GLU A 184 13.31 -1.10 -16.64
N TYR A 185 12.82 -1.12 -15.40
CA TYR A 185 13.46 -0.41 -14.29
C TYR A 185 14.87 -0.94 -14.02
N VAL A 186 15.06 -2.26 -14.01
CA VAL A 186 16.37 -2.89 -13.81
C VAL A 186 17.31 -2.64 -15.00
N LYS A 187 16.80 -2.56 -16.24
CA LYS A 187 17.60 -2.13 -17.41
C LYS A 187 18.03 -0.67 -17.27
N ALA A 188 17.16 0.22 -16.82
CA ALA A 188 17.50 1.62 -16.60
C ALA A 188 18.54 1.78 -15.48
N GLU A 189 18.43 0.99 -14.42
CA GLU A 189 19.33 1.04 -13.26
C GLU A 189 20.70 0.39 -13.56
N THR A 190 20.75 -0.70 -14.33
CA THR A 190 22.01 -1.29 -14.83
C THR A 190 22.70 -0.42 -15.86
N ALA A 191 21.96 0.35 -16.66
CA ALA A 191 22.55 1.31 -17.59
C ALA A 191 23.13 2.56 -16.90
N LYS A 192 22.81 2.78 -15.62
CA LYS A 192 23.27 3.90 -14.80
C LYS A 192 24.45 3.54 -13.87
N ALA A 193 24.69 2.24 -13.66
CA ALA A 193 25.80 1.69 -12.88
C ALA A 193 27.10 1.67 -13.69
#